data_AF-A0A0D8CEV3-F1
#
_entry.id   AF-A0A0D8CEV3-F1
#
_cell.length_a   1.000
_cell.length_b   1.000
_cell.length_c   1.000
_cell.angle_alpha   90.00
_cell.angle_beta   90.00
_cell.angle_gamma   90.00
#
_symmetry.space_group_name_H-M   'P 1'
#
loop_
_entity.id
_entity.type
_entity.pdbx_description
1 polymer ?
#
loop_
_entity_poly.entity_id
_entity_poly.type
_entity_poly.pdbx_seq_one_letter_code
_entity_poly.pdbx_strand_id
1 'polypeptide(L)'
;MAYANRISDLARTLAQYPTTVTVMGNKVDVRTKEQLATLSAETTKLEALAAEGDSAIASGTCKDPSGLSSRLNFNASQISSLLTAFAAQDTERLKSMSIISKQKFDGYAKNRLSAEKRFADEVSQLLTQEAKTVSGLGKSETGKPDVKPDTKPESPSTPKPEDPVKPQPSKIPTMQDTISALPGYLRTTIPEIVKKYDDAALSMQSKSYADAAIKLGTNSNEAVRIYVVMAFTYGPEFLAPSTKIGWVNDIINNSQLGTIDQRILILRNAVEMRRKLDLPILDAA
;
A
#
# COMPACT_ATOMS: atom_id res chain seq x y z
N MET A 1 -1.58 7.83 20.28
CA MET A 1 -0.54 8.21 19.31
C MET A 1 -1.27 8.51 18.01
N ALA A 2 -1.02 9.65 17.37
CA ALA A 2 -1.67 10.00 16.10
C ALA A 2 -0.75 9.59 14.94
N TYR A 3 -1.14 8.56 14.19
CA TYR A 3 -0.38 8.00 13.07
C TYR A 3 -0.20 9.02 11.94
N ALA A 4 -1.24 9.83 11.64
CA ALA A 4 -1.18 10.86 10.61
C ALA A 4 -0.09 11.91 10.90
N ASN A 5 -0.05 12.42 12.12
CA ASN A 5 0.97 13.39 12.54
C ASN A 5 2.38 12.81 12.41
N ARG A 6 2.56 11.52 12.75
CA ARG A 6 3.86 10.86 12.62
C ARG A 6 4.28 10.73 11.15
N ILE A 7 3.35 10.41 10.24
CA ILE A 7 3.62 10.38 8.79
C ILE A 7 4.03 11.78 8.30
N SER A 8 3.33 12.83 8.73
CA SER A 8 3.64 14.22 8.42
C SER A 8 5.05 14.65 8.88
N ASP A 9 5.43 14.29 10.11
CA ASP A 9 6.76 14.55 10.64
C ASP A 9 7.88 13.81 9.90
N LEU A 10 7.61 12.56 9.51
CA LEU A 10 8.52 11.78 8.69
C LEU A 10 8.71 12.40 7.30
N ALA A 11 7.64 12.92 6.70
CA ALA A 11 7.71 13.64 5.43
C ALA A 11 8.53 14.93 5.54
N ARG A 12 8.33 15.70 6.62
CA ARG A 12 9.11 16.91 6.91
C ARG A 12 10.60 16.60 7.14
N THR A 13 10.90 15.48 7.78
CA THR A 13 12.26 14.99 7.98
C THR A 13 12.91 14.60 6.65
N LEU A 14 12.18 13.86 5.80
CA LEU A 14 12.66 13.50 4.47
C LEU A 14 12.93 14.74 3.61
N ALA A 15 12.11 15.79 3.71
CA ALA A 15 12.29 17.04 2.98
C ALA A 15 13.61 17.78 3.30
N GLN A 16 14.26 17.49 4.43
CA GLN A 16 15.56 18.06 4.78
C GLN A 16 16.72 17.48 3.94
N TYR A 17 16.53 16.32 3.31
CA TYR A 17 17.57 15.71 2.49
C TYR A 17 17.61 16.35 1.10
N PRO A 18 18.80 16.67 0.56
CA PRO A 18 18.95 17.30 -0.75
C PRO A 18 18.27 16.50 -1.85
N THR A 19 17.53 17.19 -2.72
CA THR A 19 16.88 16.59 -3.90
C THR A 19 17.73 16.71 -5.16
N THR A 20 18.85 17.43 -5.09
CA THR A 20 19.82 17.62 -6.17
C THR A 20 21.23 17.53 -5.63
N VAL A 21 22.15 17.00 -6.43
CA VAL A 21 23.57 16.88 -6.09
C VAL A 21 24.43 17.50 -7.20
N THR A 22 25.62 17.98 -6.86
CA THR A 22 26.56 18.50 -7.84
C THR A 22 27.54 17.39 -8.22
N VAL A 23 27.52 16.99 -9.49
CA VAL A 23 28.41 15.96 -10.06
C VAL A 23 29.27 16.62 -11.12
N MET A 24 30.59 16.66 -10.89
CA MET A 24 31.55 17.23 -11.84
C MET A 24 31.21 18.66 -12.29
N GLY A 25 30.68 19.49 -11.38
CA GLY A 25 30.24 20.87 -11.67
C GLY A 25 28.81 20.99 -12.21
N ASN A 26 28.16 19.89 -12.59
CA ASN A 26 26.78 19.88 -13.07
C ASN A 26 25.79 19.55 -11.94
N LYS A 27 24.68 20.27 -11.88
CA LYS A 27 23.58 19.95 -10.95
C LYS A 27 22.76 18.80 -11.53
N VAL A 28 22.65 17.71 -10.79
CA VAL A 28 21.91 16.50 -11.17
C VAL A 28 20.84 16.23 -10.13
N ASP A 29 19.60 16.03 -10.59
CA ASP A 29 18.49 15.69 -9.72
C ASP A 29 18.66 14.27 -9.16
N VAL A 30 18.54 14.12 -7.84
CA VAL A 30 18.38 12.83 -7.17
C VAL A 30 16.96 12.32 -7.34
N ARG A 31 16.00 13.25 -7.35
CA ARG A 31 14.61 13.03 -7.70
C ARG A 31 14.15 14.16 -8.62
N THR A 32 13.47 13.81 -9.71
CA THR A 32 12.90 14.82 -10.59
C THR A 32 11.75 15.56 -9.90
N LYS A 33 11.35 16.71 -10.45
CA LYS A 33 10.20 17.47 -9.92
C LYS A 33 8.92 16.63 -9.90
N GLU A 34 8.71 15.83 -10.93
CA GLU A 34 7.55 14.95 -11.08
C GLU A 34 7.57 13.83 -10.02
N GLN A 35 8.74 13.23 -9.77
CA GLN A 35 8.90 12.23 -8.72
C GLN A 35 8.63 12.82 -7.33
N LEU A 36 9.11 14.04 -7.05
CA LEU A 36 8.85 14.74 -5.79
C LEU A 36 7.37 15.09 -5.62
N ALA A 37 6.71 15.59 -6.66
CA ALA A 37 5.27 15.88 -6.64
C ALA A 37 4.46 14.60 -6.40
N THR A 38 4.84 13.49 -7.04
CA THR A 38 4.18 12.20 -6.87
C THR A 38 4.36 11.65 -5.45
N LEU A 39 5.57 11.74 -4.90
CA LEU A 39 5.85 11.34 -3.52
C LEU A 39 5.04 12.16 -2.52
N SER A 40 4.97 13.48 -2.71
CA SER A 40 4.17 14.37 -1.88
C SER A 40 2.70 14.00 -1.93
N ALA A 41 2.14 13.77 -3.12
CA ALA A 41 0.74 13.42 -3.28
C ALA A 41 0.40 12.08 -2.63
N GLU A 42 1.24 11.05 -2.78
CA GLU A 42 1.01 9.77 -2.10
C GLU A 42 1.13 9.91 -0.59
N THR A 43 2.11 10.70 -0.10
CA THR A 43 2.25 10.96 1.34
C THR A 43 1.00 11.64 1.92
N THR A 44 0.47 12.68 1.27
CA THR A 44 -0.76 13.35 1.71
C THR A 44 -1.97 12.40 1.72
N LYS A 45 -2.07 11.52 0.73
CA LYS A 45 -3.12 10.50 0.68
C LYS A 45 -3.02 9.53 1.86
N LEU A 46 -1.80 9.09 2.21
CA LEU A 46 -1.57 8.20 3.35
C LEU A 46 -1.80 8.89 4.69
N GLU A 47 -1.41 10.15 4.81
CA GLU A 47 -1.70 10.98 5.98
C GLU A 47 -3.21 11.14 6.19
N ALA A 48 -3.98 11.40 5.13
CA ALA A 48 -5.44 11.48 5.20
C ALA A 48 -6.07 10.14 5.62
N LEU A 49 -5.59 9.01 5.08
CA LEU A 49 -6.07 7.69 5.45
C LEU A 49 -5.74 7.35 6.91
N ALA A 50 -4.55 7.73 7.40
CA ALA A 50 -4.18 7.61 8.80
C ALA A 50 -5.01 8.56 9.69
N ALA A 51 -5.43 9.72 9.19
CA ALA A 51 -6.30 10.61 9.97
C ALA A 51 -7.71 10.00 10.16
N GLU A 52 -8.21 9.25 9.17
CA GLU A 52 -9.44 8.46 9.31
C GLU A 52 -9.28 7.37 10.40
N GLY A 53 -8.16 6.65 10.40
CA GLY A 53 -7.86 5.62 11.40
C GLY A 53 -7.65 6.19 12.80
N ASP A 54 -6.89 7.27 12.94
CA ASP A 54 -6.72 8.04 14.18
C ASP A 54 -8.07 8.46 14.76
N SER A 55 -8.99 8.96 13.92
CA SER A 55 -10.34 9.38 14.34
C SER A 55 -11.18 8.20 14.83
N ALA A 56 -11.12 7.06 14.15
CA ALA A 56 -11.80 5.83 14.54
C ALA A 56 -11.26 5.30 15.89
N ILE A 57 -9.94 5.33 16.08
CA ILE A 57 -9.29 4.88 17.32
C ILE A 57 -9.64 5.82 18.47
N ALA A 58 -9.58 7.14 18.26
CA ALA A 58 -9.87 8.13 19.28
C ALA A 58 -11.33 8.12 19.74
N SER A 59 -12.27 7.91 18.81
CA SER A 59 -13.70 7.80 19.12
C SER A 59 -14.11 6.43 19.66
N GLY A 60 -13.23 5.42 19.58
CA GLY A 60 -13.51 4.05 20.00
C GLY A 60 -14.57 3.33 19.17
N THR A 61 -15.11 3.97 18.12
CA THR A 61 -16.18 3.44 17.29
C THR A 61 -15.84 3.66 15.82
N CYS A 62 -16.16 2.66 14.98
CA CYS A 62 -15.93 2.75 13.54
C CYS A 62 -17.05 1.99 12.83
N LYS A 63 -17.71 2.64 11.86
CA LYS A 63 -18.83 2.06 11.11
C LYS A 63 -18.42 0.82 10.29
N ASP A 64 -17.18 0.81 9.79
CA ASP A 64 -16.61 -0.30 9.05
C ASP A 64 -15.13 -0.50 9.43
N PRO A 65 -14.84 -1.12 10.59
CA PRO A 65 -13.48 -1.35 11.06
C PRO A 65 -12.70 -2.27 10.12
N SER A 66 -13.37 -3.27 9.53
CA SER A 66 -12.74 -4.23 8.61
C SER A 66 -12.33 -3.59 7.29
N GLY A 67 -13.18 -2.75 6.70
CA GLY A 67 -12.87 -2.01 5.48
C GLY A 67 -11.77 -0.98 5.69
N LEU A 68 -11.82 -0.21 6.79
CA LEU A 68 -10.77 0.76 7.11
C LEU A 68 -9.42 0.07 7.39
N SER A 69 -9.42 -1.00 8.18
CA SER A 69 -8.22 -1.82 8.41
C SER A 69 -7.64 -2.38 7.11
N SER A 70 -8.50 -2.86 6.20
CA SER A 70 -8.07 -3.38 4.91
C SER A 70 -7.46 -2.29 4.03
N ARG A 71 -8.05 -1.08 4.00
CA ARG A 71 -7.50 0.08 3.28
C ARG A 71 -6.14 0.50 3.84
N LEU A 72 -6.00 0.60 5.16
CA LEU A 72 -4.73 0.92 5.82
C LEU A 72 -3.65 -0.11 5.49
N ASN A 73 -3.96 -1.39 5.60
CA ASN A 73 -3.02 -2.47 5.30
C ASN A 73 -2.65 -2.54 3.81
N PHE A 74 -3.61 -2.30 2.91
CA PHE A 74 -3.37 -2.20 1.46
C PHE A 74 -2.45 -1.02 1.11
N ASN A 75 -2.61 0.10 1.80
CA ASN A 75 -1.82 1.30 1.52
C ASN A 75 -0.42 1.28 2.20
N ALA A 76 -0.16 0.33 3.11
CA ALA A 76 1.10 0.25 3.86
C ALA A 76 2.34 0.06 2.97
N SER A 77 2.22 -0.57 1.81
CA SER A 77 3.38 -0.80 0.92
C SER A 77 3.58 0.31 -0.13
N GLN A 78 2.63 1.23 -0.30
CA GLN A 78 2.56 2.06 -1.51
C GLN A 78 3.73 3.02 -1.68
N ILE A 79 4.24 3.62 -0.59
CA ILE A 79 5.44 4.48 -0.63
C ILE A 79 6.68 3.67 -1.03
N SER A 80 6.85 2.48 -0.47
CA SER A 80 7.99 1.61 -0.81
C SER A 80 7.99 1.23 -2.29
N SER A 81 6.81 0.91 -2.80
CA SER A 81 6.60 0.57 -4.20
C SER A 81 6.81 1.76 -5.13
N LEU A 82 6.35 2.95 -4.74
CA LEU A 82 6.58 4.18 -5.47
C LEU A 82 8.08 4.50 -5.57
N LEU A 83 8.81 4.41 -4.46
CA LEU A 83 10.25 4.68 -4.44
C LEU A 83 11.05 3.64 -5.22
N THR A 84 10.59 2.38 -5.25
CA THR A 84 11.15 1.34 -6.12
C THR A 84 10.97 1.70 -7.59
N ALA A 85 9.78 2.19 -7.98
CA ALA A 85 9.52 2.65 -9.34
C ALA A 85 10.41 3.85 -9.72
N PHE A 86 10.65 4.79 -8.80
CA PHE A 86 11.59 5.88 -9.03
C PHE A 86 13.02 5.38 -9.26
N ALA A 87 13.49 4.43 -8.45
CA ALA A 87 14.82 3.86 -8.64
C ALA A 87 15.00 3.20 -10.02
N ALA A 88 13.95 2.54 -10.54
CA ALA A 88 13.96 2.00 -11.89
C ALA A 88 14.04 3.11 -12.96
N GLN A 89 13.23 4.17 -12.82
CA GLN A 89 13.27 5.34 -13.71
C GLN A 89 14.64 6.05 -13.68
N ASP A 90 15.25 6.18 -12.51
CA ASP A 90 16.57 6.80 -12.37
C ASP A 90 17.67 5.95 -13.00
N THR A 91 17.57 4.63 -12.92
CA THR A 91 18.51 3.72 -13.60
C THR A 91 18.54 3.99 -15.10
N GLU A 92 17.36 4.17 -15.71
CA GLU A 92 17.24 4.51 -17.12
C GLU A 92 17.72 5.93 -17.43
N ARG A 93 17.33 6.91 -16.61
CA ARG A 93 17.71 8.31 -16.80
C ARG A 93 19.22 8.53 -16.70
N LEU A 94 19.90 7.81 -15.80
CA LEU A 94 21.32 8.01 -15.49
C LEU A 94 22.25 7.09 -16.29
N LYS A 95 21.72 6.24 -17.18
CA LYS A 95 22.54 5.29 -17.95
C LYS A 95 23.56 5.93 -18.89
N SER A 96 23.30 7.16 -19.34
CA SER A 96 24.19 7.92 -20.21
C SER A 96 25.34 8.60 -19.47
N MET A 97 25.34 8.58 -18.13
CA MET A 97 26.42 9.13 -17.33
C MET A 97 27.69 8.28 -17.46
N SER A 98 28.85 8.95 -17.49
CA SER A 98 30.12 8.24 -17.39
C SER A 98 30.24 7.50 -16.06
N ILE A 99 31.03 6.42 -16.02
CA ILE A 99 31.23 5.59 -14.82
C ILE A 99 31.64 6.44 -13.61
N ILE A 100 32.57 7.38 -13.81
CA ILE A 100 33.06 8.30 -12.77
C ILE A 100 31.93 9.20 -12.26
N SER A 101 31.13 9.77 -13.16
CA SER A 101 30.02 10.66 -12.80
C SER A 101 28.94 9.89 -12.03
N LYS A 102 28.66 8.65 -12.44
CA LYS A 102 27.69 7.76 -11.78
C LYS A 102 28.14 7.41 -10.36
N GLN A 103 29.39 7.02 -10.16
CA GLN A 103 29.94 6.75 -8.82
C GLN A 103 29.86 7.97 -7.88
N LYS A 104 30.12 9.17 -8.41
CA LYS A 104 29.99 10.43 -7.64
C LYS A 104 28.52 10.72 -7.32
N PHE A 105 27.63 10.57 -8.29
CA PHE A 105 26.18 10.70 -8.09
C PHE A 105 25.69 9.77 -6.98
N ASP A 106 26.00 8.47 -7.08
CA ASP A 106 25.57 7.47 -6.10
C ASP A 106 26.07 7.80 -4.69
N GLY A 107 27.34 8.25 -4.58
CA GLY A 107 27.93 8.69 -3.32
C GLY A 107 27.20 9.88 -2.71
N TYR A 108 26.88 10.90 -3.50
CA TYR A 108 26.19 12.10 -3.02
C TYR A 108 24.69 11.88 -2.76
N ALA A 109 24.04 11.03 -3.57
CA ALA A 109 22.62 10.71 -3.44
C ALA A 109 22.34 9.72 -2.28
N LYS A 110 23.34 8.95 -1.83
CA LYS A 110 23.20 7.87 -0.84
C LYS A 110 22.37 8.24 0.38
N ASN A 111 22.61 9.41 0.97
CA ASN A 111 21.91 9.85 2.18
C ASN A 111 20.41 10.06 1.92
N ARG A 112 20.07 10.72 0.80
CA ARG A 112 18.68 10.92 0.37
C ARG A 112 17.99 9.59 0.10
N LEU A 113 18.61 8.71 -0.68
CA LEU A 113 18.05 7.40 -1.03
C LEU A 113 17.85 6.50 0.20
N SER A 114 18.79 6.56 1.16
CA SER A 114 18.66 5.84 2.43
C SER A 114 17.54 6.41 3.31
N ALA A 115 17.36 7.73 3.31
CA ALA A 115 16.28 8.39 4.02
C ALA A 115 14.91 8.04 3.43
N GLU A 116 14.80 7.98 2.11
CA GLU A 116 13.58 7.54 1.42
C GLU A 116 13.20 6.11 1.79
N LYS A 117 14.18 5.20 1.84
CA LYS A 117 13.94 3.83 2.31
C LYS A 117 13.41 3.80 3.74
N ARG A 118 14.06 4.50 4.67
CA ARG A 118 13.61 4.57 6.08
C ARG A 118 12.22 5.18 6.20
N PHE A 119 11.95 6.25 5.46
CA PHE A 119 10.64 6.88 5.39
C PHE A 119 9.57 5.86 4.98
N ALA A 120 9.82 5.11 3.90
CA ALA A 120 8.91 4.08 3.42
C ALA A 120 8.67 2.98 4.45
N ASP A 121 9.73 2.47 5.06
CA ASP A 121 9.67 1.40 6.05
C ASP A 121 8.88 1.85 7.30
N GLU A 122 9.11 3.07 7.79
CA GLU A 122 8.38 3.63 8.94
C GLU A 122 6.90 3.89 8.62
N VAL A 123 6.58 4.49 7.46
CA VAL A 123 5.19 4.70 7.04
C VAL A 123 4.46 3.37 6.91
N SER A 124 5.11 2.35 6.34
CA SER A 124 4.55 1.01 6.22
C SER A 124 4.24 0.39 7.58
N GLN A 125 5.16 0.51 8.54
CA GLN A 125 4.95 0.04 9.90
C GLN A 125 3.80 0.76 10.60
N LEU A 126 3.72 2.09 10.46
CA LEU A 126 2.66 2.90 11.06
C LEU A 126 1.28 2.47 10.55
N LEU A 127 1.11 2.39 9.23
CA LEU A 127 -0.17 2.01 8.62
C LEU A 127 -0.55 0.55 8.95
N THR A 128 0.44 -0.36 9.00
CA THR A 128 0.20 -1.75 9.41
C THR A 128 -0.22 -1.83 10.88
N GLN A 129 0.39 -1.04 11.76
CA GLN A 129 0.07 -1.01 13.17
C GLN A 129 -1.31 -0.40 13.40
N GLU A 130 -1.62 0.69 12.72
CA GLU A 130 -2.92 1.34 12.74
C GLU A 130 -4.02 0.42 12.24
N ALA A 131 -3.78 -0.29 11.13
CA ALA A 131 -4.71 -1.29 10.60
C ALA A 131 -5.07 -2.35 11.65
N LYS A 132 -4.10 -2.82 12.42
CA LYS A 132 -4.33 -3.78 13.53
C LYS A 132 -5.17 -3.14 14.62
N THR A 133 -4.86 -1.92 15.04
CA THR A 133 -5.63 -1.21 16.08
C THR A 133 -7.08 -1.00 15.64
N VAL A 134 -7.31 -0.52 14.41
CA VAL A 134 -8.66 -0.33 13.85
C VAL A 134 -9.41 -1.66 13.77
N SER A 135 -8.77 -2.75 13.34
CA SER A 135 -9.42 -4.07 13.29
C SER A 135 -9.90 -4.57 14.66
N GLY A 136 -9.26 -4.12 15.74
CA GLY A 136 -9.64 -4.44 17.12
C GLY A 136 -10.94 -3.75 17.58
N LEU A 137 -11.33 -2.65 16.93
CA LEU A 137 -12.55 -1.91 17.27
C LEU A 137 -13.83 -2.71 16.97
N GLY A 138 -13.81 -3.58 15.96
CA GLY A 138 -14.95 -4.43 15.58
C GLY A 138 -15.25 -5.58 16.55
N LYS A 139 -14.45 -5.76 17.61
CA LYS A 139 -14.66 -6.79 18.64
C LYS A 139 -15.37 -6.29 19.90
N SER A 140 -15.68 -5.00 20.00
CA SER A 140 -16.53 -4.49 21.08
C SER A 140 -17.99 -4.43 20.64
N GLU A 141 -18.76 -5.48 20.98
CA GLU A 141 -20.01 -5.34 21.75
C GLU A 141 -20.74 -6.68 21.95
N THR A 142 -20.87 -7.12 23.21
CA THR A 142 -22.06 -7.68 23.94
C THR A 142 -21.55 -8.38 25.22
N GLY A 143 -21.94 -8.07 26.46
CA GLY A 143 -23.09 -7.29 26.93
C GLY A 143 -23.04 -6.85 28.40
N LYS A 144 -24.17 -6.25 28.80
CA LYS A 144 -24.54 -5.52 30.02
C LYS A 144 -24.09 -6.09 31.39
N PRO A 145 -23.90 -5.21 32.40
CA PRO A 145 -23.95 -5.54 33.82
C PRO A 145 -25.38 -5.42 34.38
N ASP A 146 -25.95 -6.51 34.91
CA ASP A 146 -26.96 -6.48 35.98
C ASP A 146 -27.30 -7.90 36.45
N VAL A 147 -26.85 -8.29 37.66
CA VAL A 147 -27.66 -8.89 38.74
C VAL A 147 -26.91 -8.66 40.06
N LYS A 148 -27.59 -8.04 41.03
CA LYS A 148 -27.20 -7.76 42.43
C LYS A 148 -27.75 -8.87 43.36
N PRO A 149 -27.56 -8.78 44.69
CA PRO A 149 -26.42 -9.22 45.52
C PRO A 149 -26.72 -10.55 46.25
N ASP A 150 -25.69 -11.31 46.63
CA ASP A 150 -25.81 -12.18 47.80
C ASP A 150 -24.56 -12.13 48.67
N THR A 151 -24.84 -11.99 49.96
CA THR A 151 -23.95 -11.68 51.08
C THR A 151 -23.03 -12.83 51.47
N LYS A 152 -21.72 -12.58 51.66
CA LYS A 152 -20.96 -12.77 52.93
C LYS A 152 -19.45 -12.45 52.74
N PRO A 153 -18.76 -11.80 53.71
CA PRO A 153 -17.40 -11.30 53.53
C PRO A 153 -16.32 -12.25 54.11
N GLU A 154 -15.20 -12.42 53.40
CA GLU A 154 -13.90 -12.69 54.03
C GLU A 154 -12.73 -12.21 53.15
N SER A 155 -11.70 -11.69 53.82
CA SER A 155 -10.64 -10.79 53.35
C SER A 155 -9.42 -11.51 52.70
N PRO A 156 -8.43 -10.78 52.13
CA PRO A 156 -7.71 -11.18 50.92
C PRO A 156 -6.30 -11.78 51.16
N SER A 157 -5.78 -12.54 50.20
CA SER A 157 -4.34 -12.84 50.09
C SER A 157 -3.92 -13.15 48.64
N THR A 158 -3.27 -12.16 48.01
CA THR A 158 -2.27 -12.20 46.91
C THR A 158 -2.44 -13.16 45.70
N PRO A 159 -2.51 -12.63 44.45
CA PRO A 159 -2.47 -13.42 43.22
C PRO A 159 -1.08 -14.00 42.94
N LYS A 160 -1.06 -15.30 42.59
CA LYS A 160 0.05 -15.96 41.91
C LYS A 160 0.10 -15.45 40.45
N PRO A 161 1.26 -15.09 39.88
CA PRO A 161 1.34 -14.68 38.48
C PRO A 161 0.89 -15.83 37.57
N GLU A 162 -0.16 -15.60 36.78
CA GLU A 162 -0.48 -16.44 35.63
C GLU A 162 0.61 -16.28 34.57
N ASP A 163 1.08 -17.40 34.03
CA ASP A 163 1.99 -17.42 32.89
C ASP A 163 1.39 -16.60 31.74
N PRO A 164 2.15 -15.68 31.12
CA PRO A 164 1.64 -14.90 30.00
C PRO A 164 1.25 -15.84 28.87
N VAL A 165 -0.04 -15.81 28.50
CA VAL A 165 -0.57 -16.43 27.28
C VAL A 165 0.28 -15.95 26.12
N LYS A 166 1.11 -16.85 25.59
CA LYS A 166 1.95 -16.60 24.42
C LYS A 166 1.03 -16.13 23.28
N PRO A 167 1.18 -14.90 22.76
CA PRO A 167 0.33 -14.42 21.68
C PRO A 167 0.49 -15.38 20.49
N GLN A 168 -0.63 -15.96 20.07
CA GLN A 168 -0.68 -16.80 18.88
C GLN A 168 -0.19 -15.95 17.69
N PRO A 169 0.80 -16.42 16.90
CA PRO A 169 1.32 -15.64 15.79
C PRO A 169 0.17 -15.29 14.84
N SER A 170 0.01 -14.00 14.52
CA SER A 170 -0.92 -13.56 13.49
C SER A 170 -0.64 -14.35 12.21
N LYS A 171 -1.59 -15.19 11.79
CA LYS A 171 -1.46 -15.94 10.54
C LYS A 171 -1.35 -14.91 9.42
N ILE A 172 -0.20 -14.88 8.75
CA ILE A 172 -0.04 -14.14 7.50
C ILE A 172 -1.12 -14.69 6.54
N PRO A 173 -2.00 -13.83 5.97
CA PRO A 173 -3.04 -14.30 5.06
C PRO A 173 -2.41 -15.08 3.92
N THR A 174 -2.91 -16.27 3.65
CA THR A 174 -2.48 -17.04 2.49
C THR A 174 -3.01 -16.39 1.20
N MET A 175 -2.47 -16.80 0.06
CA MET A 175 -3.01 -16.39 -1.25
C MET A 175 -4.48 -16.78 -1.37
N GLN A 176 -4.87 -17.93 -0.83
CA GLN A 176 -6.25 -18.40 -0.85
C GLN A 176 -7.18 -17.55 0.04
N ASP A 177 -6.69 -17.13 1.22
CA ASP A 177 -7.43 -16.19 2.08
C ASP A 177 -7.64 -14.85 1.37
N THR A 178 -6.62 -14.40 0.63
CA THR A 178 -6.71 -13.18 -0.18
C THR A 178 -7.75 -13.30 -1.28
N ILE A 179 -7.74 -14.39 -2.05
CA ILE A 179 -8.70 -14.62 -3.13
C ILE A 179 -10.13 -14.66 -2.59
N SER A 180 -10.33 -15.34 -1.46
CA SER A 180 -11.65 -15.48 -0.83
C SER A 180 -12.20 -14.15 -0.31
N ALA A 181 -11.31 -13.22 0.09
CA ALA A 181 -11.68 -11.88 0.56
C ALA A 181 -11.88 -10.84 -0.56
N LEU A 182 -11.54 -11.16 -1.82
CA LEU A 182 -11.61 -10.21 -2.93
C LEU A 182 -13.00 -9.57 -3.13
N PRO A 183 -14.13 -10.28 -3.05
CA PRO A 183 -15.44 -9.65 -3.27
C PRO A 183 -15.74 -8.53 -2.29
N GLY A 184 -15.46 -8.76 -0.99
CA GLY A 184 -15.60 -7.73 0.04
C GLY A 184 -14.64 -6.57 -0.19
N TYR A 185 -13.37 -6.88 -0.48
CA TYR A 185 -12.36 -5.87 -0.78
C TYR A 185 -12.73 -4.98 -1.98
N LEU A 186 -13.27 -5.56 -3.06
CA LEU A 186 -13.68 -4.83 -4.25
C LEU A 186 -14.88 -3.93 -4.00
N ARG A 187 -15.83 -4.36 -3.16
CA ARG A 187 -16.97 -3.52 -2.76
C ARG A 187 -16.55 -2.29 -1.97
N THR A 188 -15.49 -2.40 -1.18
CA THR A 188 -14.92 -1.25 -0.47
C THR A 188 -14.09 -0.36 -1.39
N THR A 189 -13.37 -0.95 -2.36
CA THR A 189 -12.35 -0.21 -3.12
C THR A 189 -12.88 0.43 -4.40
N ILE A 190 -13.79 -0.25 -5.12
CA ILE A 190 -14.37 0.20 -6.39
C ILE A 190 -15.90 -0.04 -6.44
N PRO A 191 -16.67 0.42 -5.44
CA PRO A 191 -18.10 0.10 -5.28
C PRO A 191 -18.92 0.36 -6.54
N GLU A 192 -18.69 1.48 -7.21
CA GLU A 192 -19.45 1.88 -8.41
C GLU A 192 -19.24 0.95 -9.61
N ILE A 193 -18.08 0.30 -9.69
CA ILE A 193 -17.75 -0.63 -10.79
C ILE A 193 -18.37 -2.01 -10.51
N VAL A 194 -18.33 -2.45 -9.25
CA VAL A 194 -18.74 -3.80 -8.88
C VAL A 194 -20.19 -3.93 -8.42
N LYS A 195 -20.91 -2.83 -8.20
CA LYS A 195 -22.34 -2.84 -7.79
C LYS A 195 -23.28 -3.57 -8.77
N LYS A 196 -22.87 -3.75 -10.02
CA LYS A 196 -23.63 -4.46 -11.06
C LYS A 196 -23.54 -5.98 -10.94
N TYR A 197 -22.63 -6.52 -10.12
CA TYR A 197 -22.46 -7.95 -9.91
C TYR A 197 -23.16 -8.37 -8.62
N ASP A 198 -23.92 -9.46 -8.69
CA ASP A 198 -24.35 -10.16 -7.47
C ASP A 198 -23.17 -10.85 -6.77
N ASP A 199 -23.40 -11.39 -5.56
CA ASP A 199 -22.38 -12.06 -4.75
C ASP A 199 -21.68 -13.22 -5.47
N ALA A 200 -22.45 -14.04 -6.19
CA ALA A 200 -21.93 -15.23 -6.84
C ALA A 200 -21.08 -14.84 -8.06
N ALA A 201 -21.59 -13.92 -8.88
CA ALA A 201 -20.90 -13.39 -10.06
C ALA A 201 -19.63 -12.64 -9.66
N LEU A 202 -19.68 -11.81 -8.62
CA LEU A 202 -18.51 -11.08 -8.14
C LEU A 202 -17.45 -12.05 -7.60
N SER A 203 -17.84 -13.05 -6.82
CA SER A 203 -16.92 -14.07 -6.30
C SER A 203 -16.24 -14.86 -7.43
N MET A 204 -17.04 -15.35 -8.39
CA MET A 204 -16.53 -16.11 -9.54
C MET A 204 -15.58 -15.27 -10.40
N GLN A 205 -15.97 -14.04 -10.72
CA GLN A 205 -15.17 -13.16 -11.57
C GLN A 205 -13.87 -12.71 -10.86
N SER A 206 -13.95 -12.40 -9.57
CA SER A 206 -12.78 -12.04 -8.75
C SER A 206 -11.76 -13.17 -8.72
N LYS A 207 -12.23 -14.41 -8.54
CA LYS A 207 -11.38 -15.60 -8.58
C LYS A 207 -10.75 -15.78 -9.96
N SER A 208 -11.54 -15.65 -11.04
CA SER A 208 -11.02 -15.75 -12.41
C SER A 208 -9.89 -14.76 -12.69
N TYR A 209 -10.02 -13.50 -12.25
CA TYR A 209 -8.96 -12.51 -12.39
C TYR A 209 -7.77 -12.77 -11.48
N ALA A 210 -7.98 -13.29 -10.27
CA ALA A 210 -6.88 -13.69 -9.41
C ALA A 210 -6.08 -14.86 -9.99
N ASP A 211 -6.77 -15.86 -10.55
CA ASP A 211 -6.13 -16.99 -11.23
C ASP A 211 -5.34 -16.51 -12.46
N ALA A 212 -5.86 -15.52 -13.19
CA ALA A 212 -5.13 -14.88 -14.30
C ALA A 212 -3.86 -14.14 -13.82
N ALA A 213 -3.94 -13.42 -12.69
CA ALA A 213 -2.78 -12.77 -12.07
C ALA A 213 -1.70 -13.80 -11.69
N ILE A 214 -2.10 -14.89 -11.04
CA ILE A 214 -1.19 -15.99 -10.64
C ILE A 214 -0.56 -16.62 -11.89
N LYS A 215 -1.35 -16.87 -12.94
CA LYS A 215 -0.86 -17.40 -14.21
C LYS A 215 0.12 -16.45 -14.91
N LEU A 216 -0.07 -15.14 -14.76
CA LEU A 216 0.88 -14.13 -15.24
C LEU A 216 2.21 -14.18 -14.46
N GLY A 217 2.19 -14.69 -13.23
CA GLY A 217 3.37 -14.91 -12.40
C GLY A 217 3.36 -14.12 -11.09
N THR A 218 2.20 -13.62 -10.64
CA THR A 218 2.12 -12.93 -9.35
C THR A 218 2.33 -13.87 -8.18
N ASN A 219 3.12 -13.47 -7.19
CA ASN A 219 3.39 -14.28 -6.00
C ASN A 219 3.08 -13.59 -4.66
N SER A 220 2.65 -12.33 -4.65
CA SER A 220 2.14 -11.65 -3.46
C SER A 220 0.64 -11.41 -3.51
N ASN A 221 0.04 -11.42 -2.31
CA ASN A 221 -1.36 -11.03 -2.08
C ASN A 221 -1.66 -9.63 -2.62
N GLU A 222 -0.69 -8.72 -2.54
CA GLU A 222 -0.85 -7.34 -2.96
C GLU A 222 -0.92 -7.22 -4.48
N ALA A 223 0.00 -7.85 -5.21
CA ALA A 223 -0.02 -7.84 -6.67
C ALA A 223 -1.32 -8.45 -7.23
N VAL A 224 -1.84 -9.51 -6.61
CA VAL A 224 -3.13 -10.10 -6.98
C VAL A 224 -4.28 -9.12 -6.77
N ARG A 225 -4.35 -8.43 -5.63
CA ARG A 225 -5.40 -7.43 -5.37
C ARG A 225 -5.38 -6.31 -6.39
N ILE A 226 -4.19 -5.75 -6.65
CA ILE A 226 -4.01 -4.67 -7.61
C ILE A 226 -4.41 -5.13 -9.02
N TYR A 227 -3.96 -6.32 -9.45
CA TYR A 227 -4.34 -6.90 -10.73
C TYR A 227 -5.86 -6.98 -10.88
N VAL A 228 -6.55 -7.56 -9.88
CA VAL A 228 -8.00 -7.75 -9.91
C VAL A 228 -8.73 -6.40 -9.97
N VAL A 229 -8.32 -5.40 -9.19
CA VAL A 229 -8.91 -4.05 -9.23
C VAL A 229 -8.75 -3.44 -10.62
N MET A 230 -7.57 -3.52 -11.22
CA MET A 230 -7.32 -2.98 -12.56
C MET A 230 -8.12 -3.73 -13.64
N ALA A 231 -8.24 -5.06 -13.55
CA ALA A 231 -9.04 -5.86 -14.48
C ALA A 231 -10.54 -5.50 -14.41
N PHE A 232 -11.09 -5.29 -13.22
CA PHE A 232 -12.48 -4.80 -13.09
C PHE A 232 -12.66 -3.37 -13.60
N THR A 233 -11.65 -2.52 -13.43
CA THR A 233 -11.74 -1.09 -13.78
C THR A 233 -11.58 -0.83 -15.27
N TYR A 234 -10.67 -1.56 -15.92
CA TYR A 234 -10.24 -1.29 -17.30
C TYR A 234 -10.46 -2.44 -18.27
N GLY A 235 -11.01 -3.55 -17.79
CA GLY A 235 -11.19 -4.78 -18.57
C GLY A 235 -10.02 -5.77 -18.38
N PRO A 236 -10.28 -7.08 -18.53
CA PRO A 236 -9.25 -8.12 -18.40
C PRO A 236 -8.11 -8.00 -19.41
N GLU A 237 -8.38 -7.45 -20.59
CA GLU A 237 -7.41 -7.20 -21.64
C GLU A 237 -6.35 -6.16 -21.25
N PHE A 238 -6.65 -5.28 -20.28
CA PHE A 238 -5.73 -4.25 -19.82
C PHE A 238 -4.37 -4.84 -19.41
N LEU A 239 -4.41 -5.95 -18.67
CA LEU A 239 -3.21 -6.63 -18.12
C LEU A 239 -2.82 -7.90 -18.87
N ALA A 240 -3.45 -8.17 -20.02
CA ALA A 240 -3.07 -9.30 -20.83
C ALA A 240 -1.64 -9.08 -21.36
N PRO A 241 -0.79 -10.13 -21.43
CA PRO A 241 0.53 -10.04 -22.08
C PRO A 241 0.46 -9.55 -23.54
N SER A 242 -0.70 -9.73 -24.17
CA SER A 242 -1.02 -9.31 -25.53
C SER A 242 -1.82 -8.00 -25.60
N THR A 243 -1.85 -7.21 -24.52
CA THR A 243 -2.55 -5.93 -24.49
C THR A 243 -2.02 -5.02 -25.60
N LYS A 244 -2.93 -4.36 -26.31
CA LYS A 244 -2.58 -3.39 -27.36
C LYS A 244 -2.26 -2.02 -26.80
N ILE A 245 -2.45 -1.81 -25.50
CA ILE A 245 -2.18 -0.53 -24.84
C ILE A 245 -0.68 -0.40 -24.68
N GLY A 246 -0.04 0.40 -25.53
CA GLY A 246 1.42 0.35 -25.72
C GLY A 246 2.19 0.54 -24.42
N TRP A 247 1.81 1.55 -23.63
CA TRP A 247 2.49 1.85 -22.36
C TRP A 247 2.27 0.79 -21.28
N VAL A 248 1.15 0.05 -21.31
CA VAL A 248 0.90 -1.05 -20.38
C VAL A 248 1.71 -2.27 -20.77
N ASN A 249 1.72 -2.57 -22.08
CA ASN A 249 2.52 -3.64 -22.67
C ASN A 249 4.02 -3.45 -22.34
N ASP A 250 4.51 -2.22 -22.48
CA ASP A 250 5.90 -1.86 -22.19
C ASP A 250 6.28 -2.05 -20.71
N ILE A 251 5.33 -1.89 -19.78
CA ILE A 251 5.60 -2.12 -18.35
C ILE A 251 5.51 -3.60 -18.01
N ILE A 252 4.45 -4.28 -18.46
CA ILE A 252 4.16 -5.66 -18.01
C ILE A 252 5.18 -6.66 -18.59
N ASN A 253 5.63 -6.44 -19.83
CA ASN A 253 6.56 -7.34 -20.52
C ASN A 253 8.04 -6.97 -20.32
N ASN A 254 8.35 -5.81 -19.73
CA ASN A 254 9.75 -5.40 -19.52
C ASN A 254 10.36 -6.10 -18.31
N SER A 255 11.23 -7.08 -18.59
CA SER A 255 11.92 -7.87 -17.57
C SER A 255 12.92 -7.10 -16.72
N GLN A 256 13.39 -5.94 -17.20
CA GLN A 256 14.31 -5.08 -16.46
C GLN A 256 13.62 -4.32 -15.33
N LEU A 257 12.28 -4.21 -15.35
CA LEU A 257 11.49 -3.58 -14.29
C LEU A 257 11.22 -4.48 -13.07
N GLY A 258 11.78 -5.70 -13.07
CA GLY A 258 11.74 -6.61 -11.93
C GLY A 258 10.72 -7.74 -12.07
N THR A 259 10.21 -8.25 -10.95
CA THR A 259 9.21 -9.33 -10.91
C THR A 259 7.86 -8.86 -11.46
N ILE A 260 6.95 -9.80 -11.78
CA ILE A 260 5.59 -9.47 -12.21
C ILE A 260 4.85 -8.63 -11.17
N ASP A 261 5.03 -8.94 -9.89
CA ASP A 261 4.54 -8.13 -8.78
C ASP A 261 5.01 -6.68 -8.90
N GLN A 262 6.32 -6.46 -9.01
CA GLN A 262 6.89 -5.11 -9.14
C GLN A 262 6.34 -4.36 -10.35
N ARG A 263 6.20 -5.04 -11.49
CA ARG A 263 5.62 -4.45 -12.72
C ARG A 263 4.15 -4.06 -12.55
N ILE A 264 3.34 -4.88 -11.89
CA ILE A 264 1.94 -4.57 -11.58
C ILE A 264 1.83 -3.35 -10.67
N LEU A 265 2.73 -3.22 -9.68
CA LEU A 265 2.77 -2.04 -8.81
C LEU A 265 3.21 -0.78 -9.57
N ILE A 266 4.24 -0.88 -10.42
CA ILE A 266 4.65 0.21 -11.32
C ILE A 266 3.48 0.64 -12.21
N LEU A 267 2.74 -0.33 -12.75
CA LEU A 267 1.59 -0.07 -13.59
C LEU A 267 0.48 0.68 -12.83
N ARG A 268 0.16 0.27 -11.60
CA ARG A 268 -0.81 0.97 -10.75
C ARG A 268 -0.41 2.43 -10.53
N ASN A 269 0.87 2.69 -10.26
CA ASN A 269 1.36 4.06 -10.10
C ASN A 269 1.29 4.85 -11.42
N ALA A 270 1.62 4.23 -12.55
CA ALA A 270 1.51 4.84 -13.87
C ALA A 270 0.05 5.19 -14.23
N VAL A 271 -0.91 4.32 -13.90
CA VAL A 271 -2.35 4.60 -14.01
C VAL A 271 -2.74 5.83 -13.19
N GLU A 272 -2.36 5.87 -11.91
CA GLU A 272 -2.69 7.01 -11.03
C GLU A 272 -2.08 8.32 -11.54
N MET A 273 -0.84 8.28 -12.05
CA MET A 273 -0.18 9.44 -12.63
C MET A 273 -0.84 9.91 -13.91
N ARG A 274 -1.22 9.00 -14.80
CA ARG A 274 -1.96 9.35 -16.02
C ARG A 274 -3.31 10.00 -15.69
N ARG A 275 -4.05 9.49 -14.70
CA ARG A 275 -5.29 10.14 -14.22
C ARG A 275 -5.05 11.56 -13.69
N LYS A 276 -3.98 11.77 -12.91
CA LYS A 276 -3.64 13.11 -12.38
C LYS A 276 -3.27 14.11 -13.47
N LEU A 277 -2.72 13.63 -14.58
CA LEU A 277 -2.29 14.43 -15.72
C LEU A 277 -3.32 14.49 -16.84
N ASP A 278 -4.53 13.94 -16.62
CA ASP A 278 -5.58 13.81 -17.63
C ASP A 278 -5.10 13.15 -18.94
N LEU A 279 -4.20 12.18 -18.81
CA LEU A 279 -3.66 11.41 -19.93
C LEU A 279 -4.54 10.18 -20.18
N PRO A 280 -4.67 9.73 -21.45
CA PRO A 280 -5.43 8.54 -21.79
C PRO A 280 -4.88 7.30 -21.06
N ILE A 281 -5.79 6.57 -20.42
CA ILE A 281 -5.50 5.27 -19.77
C ILE A 281 -5.61 4.13 -20.79
N LEU A 282 -6.67 4.19 -21.61
CA LEU A 282 -6.87 3.34 -22.77
C LEU A 282 -6.44 4.13 -24.01
N ASP A 283 -5.74 3.50 -24.93
CA ASP A 283 -5.44 4.14 -26.21
C ASP A 283 -6.76 4.38 -26.97
N ALA A 284 -6.84 5.49 -27.71
CA ALA A 284 -8.01 5.76 -28.56
C ALA A 284 -8.08 4.66 -29.64
N ALA A 285 -9.21 3.98 -29.71
CA ALA A 285 -9.49 2.94 -30.71
C ALA A 285 -9.49 3.51 -32.13
#